data_AF-A0A2P8G301-F1
#
_entry.id   AF-A0A2P8G301-F1
#
_cell.length_a   1.000
_cell.length_b   1.000
_cell.length_c   1.000
_cell.angle_alpha   90.00
_cell.angle_beta   90.00
_cell.angle_gamma   90.00
#
_symmetry.space_group_name_H-M   'P 1'
#
loop_
_entity.id
_entity.type
_entity.pdbx_description
1 polymer ?
#
loop_
_entity_poly.entity_id
_entity_poly.type
_entity_poly.pdbx_seq_one_letter_code
_entity_poly.pdbx_strand_id
1 'polypeptide(L)'
;MQKTIVKRNEHLATKADRMKEIVSGYPASGKTVAQYCAANKIKEKTFYYWLRKYRKTDTAVLSKPSILPINIESISIPGECQPLFAELMGIKIYQPVPAEYLLKLINR
;
A
#
# COMPACT_ATOMS: atom_id res chain seq x y z
N MET A 1 -15.26 -64.71 -6.89
CA MET A 1 -15.44 -63.24 -7.01
C MET A 1 -14.24 -62.55 -6.40
N GLN A 2 -13.27 -62.14 -7.23
CA GLN A 2 -12.07 -61.46 -6.75
C GLN A 2 -12.39 -59.97 -6.58
N LYS A 3 -12.23 -59.44 -5.36
CA LYS A 3 -12.36 -58.00 -5.10
C LYS A 3 -11.02 -57.34 -5.40
N THR A 4 -10.91 -56.71 -6.56
CA THR A 4 -9.77 -55.85 -6.91
C THR A 4 -9.86 -54.56 -6.11
N ILE A 5 -9.01 -54.42 -5.10
CA ILE A 5 -8.77 -53.14 -4.42
C ILE A 5 -7.90 -52.31 -5.37
N VAL A 6 -8.54 -51.41 -6.11
CA VAL A 6 -7.87 -50.36 -6.87
C VAL A 6 -7.20 -49.43 -5.84
N LYS A 7 -5.90 -49.63 -5.58
CA LYS A 7 -5.08 -48.62 -4.94
C LYS A 7 -5.12 -47.39 -5.85
N ARG A 8 -5.92 -46.37 -5.47
CA ARG A 8 -5.77 -45.06 -6.09
C ARG A 8 -4.34 -44.63 -5.82
N ASN A 9 -3.57 -44.43 -6.89
CA ASN A 9 -2.32 -43.70 -6.81
C ASN A 9 -2.67 -42.25 -6.43
N GLU A 10 -2.80 -42.02 -5.12
CA GLU A 10 -2.74 -40.67 -4.56
C GLU A 10 -1.32 -40.19 -4.85
N HIS A 11 -1.19 -39.43 -5.94
CA HIS A 11 -0.01 -38.64 -6.23
C HIS A 11 0.27 -37.85 -4.95
N LEU A 12 1.32 -38.22 -4.21
CA LEU A 12 1.67 -37.63 -2.91
C LEU A 12 2.05 -36.17 -3.15
N ALA A 13 1.05 -35.32 -3.28
CA ALA A 13 1.20 -33.88 -3.32
C ALA A 13 2.04 -33.53 -2.10
N THR A 14 3.19 -32.91 -2.36
CA THR A 14 4.11 -32.63 -1.27
C THR A 14 3.40 -31.71 -0.29
N LYS A 15 3.87 -31.69 0.96
CA LYS A 15 3.35 -30.75 1.96
C LYS A 15 3.36 -29.30 1.44
N ALA A 16 4.31 -28.96 0.57
CA ALA A 16 4.39 -27.66 -0.09
C ALA A 16 3.22 -27.44 -1.06
N ASP A 17 2.92 -28.42 -1.93
CA ASP A 17 1.84 -28.32 -2.92
C ASP A 17 0.47 -28.15 -2.25
N ARG A 18 0.17 -29.00 -1.25
CA ARG A 18 -1.06 -28.89 -0.45
C ARG A 18 -1.18 -27.50 0.19
N MET A 19 -0.08 -26.97 0.71
CA MET A 19 -0.10 -25.69 1.38
C MET A 19 -0.17 -24.51 0.41
N LYS A 20 0.38 -24.66 -0.81
CA LYS A 20 0.24 -23.68 -1.88
C LYS A 20 -1.23 -23.50 -2.24
N GLU A 21 -1.94 -24.61 -2.42
CA GLU A 21 -3.37 -24.61 -2.73
C GLU A 21 -4.17 -23.92 -1.61
N ILE A 22 -3.97 -24.32 -0.34
CA ILE A 22 -4.66 -23.72 0.80
C ILE A 22 -4.37 -22.22 0.91
N VAL A 23 -3.12 -21.77 0.77
CA VAL A 23 -2.80 -20.34 0.88
C VAL A 23 -3.42 -19.55 -0.29
N SER A 24 -3.40 -20.09 -1.50
CA SER A 24 -3.97 -19.44 -2.69
C SER A 24 -5.49 -19.31 -2.63
N GLY A 25 -6.18 -20.23 -1.94
CA GLY A 25 -7.64 -20.20 -1.76
C GLY A 25 -8.13 -19.28 -0.65
N TYR A 26 -7.24 -18.75 0.20
CA TYR A 26 -7.64 -17.88 1.32
C TYR A 26 -8.36 -16.59 0.88
N PRO A 27 -7.87 -15.81 -0.11
CA PRO A 27 -8.50 -14.55 -0.52
C PRO A 27 -9.93 -14.72 -1.00
N ALA A 28 -10.24 -15.82 -1.69
CA ALA A 28 -11.58 -16.13 -2.18
C ALA A 28 -12.53 -16.59 -1.06
N SER A 29 -12.00 -16.98 0.10
CA SER A 29 -12.82 -17.56 1.17
C SER A 29 -13.65 -16.55 1.96
N GLY A 30 -13.25 -15.27 1.98
CA GLY A 30 -13.91 -14.23 2.78
C GLY A 30 -13.88 -14.45 4.30
N LYS A 31 -13.17 -15.48 4.79
CA LYS A 31 -13.10 -15.85 6.22
C LYS A 31 -11.94 -15.15 6.91
N THR A 32 -12.01 -15.05 8.23
CA THR A 32 -10.84 -14.68 9.04
C THR A 32 -9.79 -15.79 8.96
N VAL A 33 -8.51 -15.44 9.18
CA VAL A 33 -7.41 -16.42 9.14
C VAL A 33 -7.66 -17.56 10.13
N ALA A 34 -8.13 -17.27 11.35
CA ALA A 34 -8.44 -18.27 12.36
C ALA A 34 -9.51 -19.27 11.89
N GLN A 35 -10.62 -18.76 11.34
CA GLN A 35 -11.71 -19.60 10.82
C GLN A 35 -11.26 -20.43 9.61
N TYR A 36 -10.47 -19.84 8.73
CA TYR A 36 -9.94 -20.53 7.55
C TYR A 36 -8.94 -21.63 7.93
N CYS A 37 -8.05 -21.35 8.89
CA CYS A 37 -7.09 -22.31 9.42
C CYS A 37 -7.79 -23.48 10.13
N ALA A 38 -8.82 -23.19 10.93
CA ALA A 38 -9.63 -24.21 11.60
C ALA A 38 -10.33 -25.14 10.58
N ALA A 39 -10.96 -24.57 9.54
CA ALA A 39 -11.63 -25.32 8.49
C ALA A 39 -10.66 -26.24 7.71
N ASN A 40 -9.43 -25.78 7.46
CA ASN A 40 -8.39 -26.52 6.73
C ASN A 40 -7.50 -27.41 7.63
N LYS A 41 -7.77 -27.46 8.94
CA LYS A 41 -7.00 -28.21 9.94
C LYS A 41 -5.49 -27.86 9.92
N ILE A 42 -5.18 -26.58 9.83
CA ILE A 42 -3.81 -26.06 9.88
C ILE A 42 -3.62 -25.09 11.04
N LYS A 43 -2.41 -25.02 11.59
CA LYS A 43 -2.06 -24.02 12.61
C LYS A 43 -1.83 -22.66 11.95
N GLU A 44 -2.29 -21.58 12.57
CA GLU A 44 -2.10 -20.21 12.04
C GLU A 44 -0.62 -19.87 11.82
N LYS A 45 0.27 -20.25 12.75
CA LYS A 45 1.73 -20.04 12.58
C LYS A 45 2.25 -20.69 11.30
N THR A 46 1.75 -21.88 10.95
CA THR A 46 2.11 -22.55 9.71
C THR A 46 1.54 -21.79 8.52
N PHE A 47 0.28 -21.39 8.56
CA PHE A 47 -0.34 -20.58 7.51
C PHE A 47 0.45 -19.29 7.23
N TYR A 48 0.78 -18.50 8.25
CA TYR A 48 1.55 -17.26 8.09
C TYR A 48 2.96 -17.49 7.55
N TYR A 49 3.64 -18.57 7.95
CA TYR A 49 4.93 -18.95 7.37
C TYR A 49 4.82 -19.14 5.85
N TRP A 50 3.84 -19.90 5.39
CA TRP A 50 3.66 -20.18 3.97
C TRP A 50 3.12 -18.98 3.19
N LEU A 51 2.22 -18.18 3.78
CA LEU A 51 1.78 -16.91 3.22
C LEU A 51 2.95 -15.97 2.97
N ARG A 52 3.86 -15.83 3.96
CA ARG A 52 5.07 -15.04 3.80
C ARG A 52 6.00 -15.62 2.73
N LYS A 53 6.15 -16.94 2.69
CA LYS A 53 6.99 -17.64 1.71
C LYS A 53 6.51 -17.37 0.28
N TYR A 54 5.20 -17.49 0.02
CA TYR A 54 4.62 -17.28 -1.31
C TYR A 54 4.58 -15.81 -1.71
N ARG A 55 4.33 -14.90 -0.75
CA ARG A 55 4.48 -13.45 -1.01
C ARG A 55 5.89 -13.11 -1.49
N LYS A 56 6.93 -13.64 -0.84
CA LYS A 56 8.33 -13.38 -1.23
C LYS A 56 8.66 -13.88 -2.63
N THR A 57 8.14 -15.06 -3.01
CA THR A 57 8.37 -15.60 -4.36
C THR A 57 7.65 -14.78 -5.42
N ASP A 58 6.47 -14.26 -5.13
CA ASP A 58 5.72 -13.43 -6.08
C ASP A 58 6.28 -12.00 -6.18
N THR A 59 6.85 -11.47 -5.09
CA THR A 59 7.43 -10.11 -5.05
C THR A 59 8.84 -10.01 -5.62
N ALA A 60 9.45 -11.11 -6.08
CA ALA A 60 10.80 -11.06 -6.66
C ALA A 60 10.91 -10.16 -7.91
N VAL A 61 9.79 -9.68 -8.46
CA VAL A 61 9.75 -8.81 -9.65
C VAL A 61 9.11 -7.43 -9.37
N LEU A 62 8.48 -7.21 -8.21
CA LEU A 62 7.70 -5.97 -7.99
C LEU A 62 7.74 -5.48 -6.54
N SER A 63 8.94 -5.21 -6.03
CA SER A 63 9.05 -4.28 -4.91
C SER A 63 8.57 -2.93 -5.41
N LYS A 64 7.31 -2.56 -5.12
CA LYS A 64 6.84 -1.18 -5.27
C LYS A 64 7.91 -0.30 -4.61
N PRO A 65 8.54 0.64 -5.33
CA PRO A 65 9.52 1.51 -4.70
C PRO A 65 8.80 2.27 -3.59
N SER A 66 9.39 2.29 -2.40
CA SER A 66 8.90 3.08 -1.26
C SER A 66 8.94 4.59 -1.51
N ILE A 67 9.51 4.99 -2.66
CA ILE A 67 9.67 6.35 -3.13
C ILE A 67 9.07 6.41 -4.53
N LEU A 68 7.97 7.13 -4.69
CA LEU A 68 7.41 7.44 -6.00
C LEU A 68 8.05 8.74 -6.52
N PRO A 69 8.62 8.77 -7.73
CA PRO A 69 9.11 10.00 -8.31
C PRO A 69 7.95 10.97 -8.55
N ILE A 70 8.04 12.17 -7.97
CA ILE A 70 7.11 13.28 -8.22
C ILE A 70 7.65 14.07 -9.41
N ASN A 71 6.80 14.32 -10.42
CA ASN A 71 7.15 15.22 -11.52
C ASN A 71 7.08 16.68 -11.05
N ILE A 72 8.24 17.32 -10.94
CA ILE A 72 8.41 18.71 -10.48
C ILE A 72 7.79 19.70 -11.48
N GLU A 73 7.60 19.31 -12.75
CA GLU A 73 7.01 20.16 -13.79
C GLU A 73 5.55 20.55 -13.52
N SER A 74 4.84 19.75 -12.72
CA SER A 74 3.45 20.04 -12.29
C SER A 74 3.37 20.89 -11.03
N ILE A 75 4.50 21.16 -10.38
CA ILE A 75 4.58 22.13 -9.29
C ILE A 75 4.77 23.48 -9.97
N SER A 76 3.66 24.07 -10.39
CA SER A 76 3.60 25.52 -10.55
C SER A 76 3.87 26.09 -9.16
N ILE A 77 5.14 26.35 -8.84
CA ILE A 77 5.49 27.24 -7.73
C ILE A 77 4.85 28.57 -8.15
N PRO A 78 3.82 29.08 -7.46
CA PRO A 78 3.39 30.46 -7.66
C PRO A 78 4.51 31.32 -7.08
N GLY A 79 5.54 31.50 -7.89
CA GLY A 79 6.86 31.97 -7.51
C GLY A 79 7.65 32.47 -8.72
N GLU A 80 6.97 32.86 -9.81
CA GLU A 80 7.34 34.15 -10.37
C GLU A 80 7.26 35.13 -9.21
N CYS A 81 8.39 35.79 -8.89
CA CYS A 81 8.47 36.86 -7.89
C CYS A 81 7.14 37.60 -7.86
N GLN A 82 6.30 37.34 -6.84
CA GLN A 82 5.06 38.08 -6.71
C GLN A 82 5.49 39.55 -6.70
N PRO A 83 5.02 40.38 -7.66
CA PRO A 83 5.51 41.74 -7.76
C PRO A 83 5.26 42.42 -6.43
N LEU A 84 6.28 43.09 -5.90
CA LEU A 84 6.15 43.85 -4.67
C LEU A 84 4.95 44.80 -4.82
N PHE A 85 3.91 44.57 -4.03
CA PHE A 85 2.67 45.33 -4.11
C PHE A 85 2.81 46.68 -3.43
N ALA A 86 3.39 46.70 -2.23
CA ALA A 86 3.66 47.93 -1.47
C ALA A 86 4.81 47.75 -0.48
N GLU A 87 5.46 48.85 -0.11
CA GLU A 87 6.40 48.92 1.01
C GLU A 87 5.98 50.04 1.97
N LEU A 88 5.81 49.71 3.25
CA LEU A 88 5.39 50.65 4.28
C LEU A 88 6.25 50.46 5.53
N MET A 89 7.02 51.50 5.92
CA MET A 89 7.90 51.46 7.09
C MET A 89 8.86 50.24 7.09
N GLY A 90 9.35 49.84 5.92
CA GLY A 90 10.24 48.68 5.75
C GLY A 90 9.53 47.31 5.71
N ILE A 91 8.20 47.28 5.85
CA ILE A 91 7.40 46.07 5.65
C ILE A 91 7.06 45.96 4.16
N LYS A 92 7.50 44.86 3.55
CA LYS A 92 7.24 44.54 2.14
C LYS A 92 6.02 43.64 2.01
N ILE A 93 5.05 44.08 1.22
CA ILE A 93 3.79 43.39 0.97
C ILE A 93 3.81 42.93 -0.49
N TYR A 94 3.67 41.63 -0.72
CA TYR A 94 3.75 41.00 -2.05
C TYR A 94 2.37 40.60 -2.59
N GLN A 95 1.31 40.81 -1.80
CA GLN A 95 -0.07 40.52 -2.16
C GLN A 95 -0.87 41.83 -2.23
N PRO A 96 -1.80 42.00 -3.19
CA PRO A 96 -2.71 43.12 -3.19
C PRO A 96 -3.55 43.16 -1.91
N VAL A 97 -3.55 44.32 -1.25
CA VAL A 97 -4.34 44.57 -0.03
C VAL A 97 -5.16 45.86 -0.16
N PRO A 98 -6.34 45.94 0.50
CA PRO A 98 -7.14 47.17 0.55
C PRO A 98 -6.40 48.32 1.25
N ALA A 99 -6.70 49.57 0.87
CA ALA A 99 -6.09 50.76 1.47
C ALA A 99 -6.32 50.86 2.99
N GLU A 100 -7.49 50.42 3.47
CA GLU A 100 -7.81 50.38 4.91
C GLU A 100 -6.83 49.52 5.72
N TYR A 101 -6.33 48.43 5.13
CA TYR A 101 -5.35 47.54 5.76
C TYR A 101 -4.03 48.28 5.98
N LEU A 102 -3.58 49.05 4.98
CA LEU A 102 -2.36 49.84 5.06
C LEU A 102 -2.49 50.95 6.12
N LEU A 103 -3.64 51.62 6.21
CA LEU A 103 -3.89 52.67 7.20
C LEU A 103 -3.82 52.14 8.65
N LYS A 104 -4.30 50.91 8.89
CA LYS A 104 -4.18 50.25 10.20
C LYS A 104 -2.72 49.99 10.61
N LEU A 105 -1.82 49.82 9.65
CA LEU A 105 -0.40 49.62 9.92
C LEU A 105 0.31 50.94 10.29
N ILE A 106 -0.21 52.08 9.85
CA ILE A 106 0.36 53.42 10.10
C ILE A 106 -0.09 53.98 11.44
N ASN A 107 -1.38 53.85 11.77
CA ASN A 107 -2.01 54.52 12.92
C ASN A 107 -1.95 53.69 14.21
N ARG A 108 -0.78 53.14 14.54
CA ARG A 108 -0.62 52.28 15.72
C ARG A 108 -0.49 53.06 17.03
#